data_AF-A0A7C5B7T1-F1
#
_entry.id   AF-A0A7C5B7T1-F1
#
_cell.length_a   1.000
_cell.length_b   1.000
_cell.length_c   1.000
_cell.angle_alpha   90.00
_cell.angle_beta   90.00
_cell.angle_gamma   90.00
#
_symmetry.space_group_name_H-M   'P 1'
#
loop_
_entity.id
_entity.type
_entity.pdbx_description
1 polymer ?
#
loop_
_entity_poly.entity_id
_entity_poly.type
_entity_poly.pdbx_seq_one_letter_code
_entity_poly.pdbx_strand_id
1 'polypeptide(L)'
;MKKGNLWEEYCKLLDMDFKKRLDFYEDKLNAHLSKWKETKTAKSICKGEFKKLEDVMPTKYEDYPILSEFGEKMDKLYTTTKKPKGKSWLAHIHELEQEPSKILAGWLPGEYYGCARTSGTSGKSKWTAFTKEFLDNFRQDSIVTAILTSSYEWGSTKLERGDVTLNMGIPVPYIGGYSCRATNEIFRHFPTIEVTDDMPSMRDKIRYILKGLKNGQKLDVAGGMGATFYMFAKALTAPDEFYRDNYECANFGLGKIILYFLWRKARREKREGLKAKDVLPVKGLGTGGLDALIYADFLKEEFGCEPLNVYGSTEFGVIMHGMPDKRMALMPNFNTTYMEFMDENGEIKKVDEVKVGKVYEIIGTPFGSPFIRYRLGDLVKVSDKRDDGTPIFSFESRKSNVLDIHNYFRITESLAFQIMAHAGLRNSERWAMTKIVPKDKVLVLMEKDWEYSEKEAEKRLFDALYALCEYFRDYVRDYNIKEPHSVIEVRYLKKGAFMRYTNKMMQSGASVGQYKTPKIIPPNRSNIIDLLTK
;
A
#
# COMPACT_ATOMS: atom_id res chain seq x y z
N MET A 1 10.73 -6.09 35.67
CA MET A 1 9.53 -6.73 35.09
C MET A 1 9.99 -7.92 34.27
N LYS A 2 9.45 -9.12 34.50
CA LYS A 2 9.72 -10.29 33.63
C LYS A 2 9.43 -9.87 32.18
N LYS A 3 10.39 -10.05 31.26
CA LYS A 3 10.18 -9.82 29.82
C LYS A 3 9.06 -10.76 29.37
N GLY A 4 7.83 -10.28 29.28
CA GLY A 4 6.71 -11.06 28.76
C GLY A 4 6.95 -11.42 27.29
N ASN A 5 6.53 -12.61 26.89
CA ASN A 5 6.54 -13.04 25.49
C ASN A 5 5.58 -12.15 24.69
N LEU A 6 6.10 -11.37 23.74
CA LEU A 6 5.28 -10.44 22.93
C LEU A 6 4.18 -11.17 22.16
N TRP A 7 4.42 -12.40 21.73
CA TRP A 7 3.40 -13.20 21.04
C TRP A 7 2.23 -13.51 21.97
N GLU A 8 2.49 -14.07 23.15
CA GLU A 8 1.46 -14.41 24.14
C GLU A 8 0.63 -13.19 24.58
N GLU A 9 1.25 -12.01 24.59
CA GLU A 9 0.60 -10.77 25.01
C GLU A 9 -0.35 -10.20 23.94
N TYR A 10 0.07 -10.19 22.67
CA TYR A 10 -0.65 -9.46 21.61
C TYR A 10 -1.32 -10.36 20.56
N CYS A 11 -0.82 -11.58 20.34
CA CYS A 11 -1.20 -12.44 19.21
C CYS A 11 -2.26 -13.49 19.54
N LYS A 12 -2.90 -13.45 20.73
CA LYS A 12 -3.89 -14.45 21.17
C LYS A 12 -5.01 -14.72 20.15
N LEU A 13 -5.48 -13.70 19.44
CA LEU A 13 -6.52 -13.85 18.43
C LEU A 13 -6.05 -14.71 17.25
N LEU A 14 -4.76 -14.67 16.91
CA LEU A 14 -4.16 -15.46 15.84
C LEU A 14 -4.02 -16.95 16.20
N ASP A 15 -3.88 -17.26 17.49
CA ASP A 15 -3.78 -18.63 17.99
C ASP A 15 -5.15 -19.33 18.11
N MET A 16 -6.24 -18.58 17.93
CA MET A 16 -7.60 -19.14 17.92
C MET A 16 -7.89 -19.86 16.60
N ASP A 17 -8.60 -20.99 16.71
CA ASP A 17 -9.19 -21.64 15.53
C ASP A 17 -10.13 -20.68 14.77
N PHE A 18 -10.33 -20.95 13.48
CA PHE A 18 -11.09 -20.07 12.61
C PHE A 18 -12.51 -19.81 13.12
N LYS A 19 -13.19 -20.84 13.66
CA LYS A 19 -14.56 -20.69 14.17
C LYS A 19 -14.64 -19.72 15.34
N LYS A 20 -13.74 -19.82 16.32
CA LYS A 20 -13.69 -18.87 17.45
C LYS A 20 -13.37 -17.44 17.00
N ARG A 21 -12.53 -17.28 15.97
CA ARG A 21 -12.27 -15.97 15.37
C ARG A 21 -13.53 -15.39 14.74
N LEU A 22 -14.33 -16.21 14.05
CA LEU A 22 -15.62 -15.79 13.49
C LEU A 22 -16.62 -15.41 14.59
N ASP A 23 -16.75 -16.21 15.65
CA ASP A 23 -17.64 -15.91 16.78
C ASP A 23 -17.25 -14.56 17.44
N PHE A 24 -15.95 -14.34 17.71
CA PHE A 24 -15.44 -13.06 18.21
C PHE A 24 -15.75 -11.89 17.26
N TYR A 25 -15.66 -12.12 15.95
CA TYR A 25 -15.86 -11.10 14.93
C TYR A 25 -17.33 -10.68 14.81
N GLU A 26 -18.25 -11.65 14.88
CA GLU A 26 -19.69 -11.45 14.90
C GLU A 26 -20.13 -10.74 16.19
N ASP A 27 -19.59 -11.12 17.35
CA ASP A 27 -19.86 -10.44 18.63
C ASP A 27 -19.43 -8.96 18.57
N LYS A 28 -18.24 -8.68 18.03
CA LYS A 28 -17.76 -7.31 17.81
C LYS A 28 -18.65 -6.54 16.85
N LEU A 29 -19.08 -7.17 15.75
CA LEU A 29 -20.01 -6.56 14.81
C LEU A 29 -21.32 -6.19 15.50
N ASN A 30 -21.93 -7.10 16.25
CA ASN A 30 -23.19 -6.85 16.95
C ASN A 30 -23.06 -5.69 17.95
N ALA A 31 -21.98 -5.65 18.73
CA ALA A 31 -21.69 -4.56 19.65
C ALA A 31 -21.44 -3.22 18.96
N HIS A 32 -20.85 -3.23 17.76
CA HIS A 32 -20.69 -2.03 16.95
C HIS A 32 -22.03 -1.54 16.39
N LEU A 33 -22.82 -2.45 15.80
CA LEU A 33 -24.12 -2.14 15.20
C LEU A 33 -25.13 -1.60 16.22
N SER A 34 -25.08 -2.09 17.46
CA SER A 34 -25.95 -1.59 18.53
C SER A 34 -25.72 -0.11 18.85
N LYS A 35 -24.49 0.38 18.70
CA LYS A 35 -24.14 1.81 18.84
C LYS A 35 -24.37 2.57 17.53
N TRP A 36 -23.99 1.96 16.40
CA TRP A 36 -24.05 2.60 15.09
C TRP A 36 -25.49 2.95 14.68
N LYS A 37 -26.47 2.08 14.97
CA LYS A 37 -27.89 2.32 14.64
C LYS A 37 -28.48 3.60 15.24
N GLU A 38 -27.91 4.09 16.35
CA GLU A 38 -28.37 5.30 17.04
C GLU A 38 -27.81 6.60 16.41
N THR A 39 -26.86 6.48 15.48
CA THR A 39 -26.15 7.62 14.89
C THR A 39 -26.98 8.37 13.85
N LYS A 40 -26.62 9.63 13.62
CA LYS A 40 -27.12 10.42 12.47
C LYS A 40 -26.72 9.79 11.14
N THR A 41 -25.57 9.10 11.09
CA THR A 41 -25.13 8.34 9.91
C THR A 41 -26.11 7.22 9.57
N ALA A 42 -26.51 6.42 10.57
CA ALA A 42 -27.51 5.38 10.37
C ALA A 42 -28.84 5.94 9.88
N LYS A 43 -29.32 7.04 10.47
CA LYS A 43 -30.55 7.73 10.03
C LYS A 43 -30.46 8.29 8.61
N SER A 44 -29.27 8.72 8.18
CA SER A 44 -29.05 9.25 6.84
C SER A 44 -28.95 8.15 5.78
N ILE A 45 -28.38 6.99 6.14
CA ILE A 45 -28.13 5.89 5.20
C ILE A 45 -29.35 4.94 5.13
N CYS A 46 -29.93 4.62 6.28
CA CYS A 46 -31.08 3.72 6.36
C CYS A 46 -32.35 4.53 6.09
N LYS A 47 -33.01 4.27 4.95
CA LYS A 47 -34.31 4.87 4.61
C LYS A 47 -35.51 4.24 5.34
N GLY A 48 -35.25 3.35 6.31
CA GLY A 48 -36.23 2.56 7.06
C GLY A 48 -35.63 1.98 8.34
N GLU A 49 -36.34 1.05 8.98
CA GLU A 49 -35.90 0.38 10.21
C GLU A 49 -34.68 -0.50 9.96
N PHE A 50 -33.58 -0.27 10.68
CA PHE A 50 -32.37 -1.08 10.64
C PHE A 50 -32.54 -2.32 11.54
N LYS A 51 -32.58 -3.52 10.95
CA LYS A 51 -32.69 -4.78 11.72
C LYS A 51 -31.39 -5.57 11.72
N LYS A 52 -30.71 -5.62 10.58
CA LYS A 52 -29.45 -6.35 10.39
C LYS A 52 -28.54 -5.64 9.39
N LEU A 53 -27.26 -6.03 9.38
CA LEU A 53 -26.25 -5.44 8.50
C LEU A 53 -26.68 -5.49 7.02
N GLU A 54 -27.26 -6.61 6.59
CA GLU A 54 -27.61 -6.86 5.20
C GLU A 54 -28.72 -5.93 4.67
N ASP A 55 -29.47 -5.26 5.55
CA ASP A 55 -30.49 -4.27 5.17
C ASP A 55 -29.86 -2.98 4.61
N VAL A 56 -28.57 -2.74 4.90
CA VAL A 56 -27.83 -1.58 4.41
C VAL A 56 -27.21 -1.92 3.07
N MET A 57 -27.48 -1.14 2.03
CA MET A 57 -26.80 -1.30 0.74
C MET A 57 -25.32 -0.93 0.86
N PRO A 58 -24.40 -1.56 0.09
CA PRO A 58 -22.99 -1.17 0.08
C PRO A 58 -22.80 0.32 -0.20
N THR A 59 -22.01 0.97 0.65
CA THR A 59 -21.82 2.43 0.63
C THR A 59 -20.50 2.83 -0.03
N LYS A 60 -20.38 4.10 -0.36
CA LYS A 60 -19.16 4.77 -0.85
C LYS A 60 -18.97 6.07 -0.10
N TYR A 61 -17.84 6.73 -0.31
CA TYR A 61 -17.50 7.95 0.43
C TYR A 61 -18.51 9.08 0.20
N GLU A 62 -19.11 9.12 -0.98
CA GLU A 62 -20.12 10.09 -1.38
C GLU A 62 -21.43 9.96 -0.57
N ASP A 63 -21.69 8.79 0.03
CA ASP A 63 -22.85 8.57 0.91
C ASP A 63 -22.66 9.19 2.31
N TYR A 64 -21.48 9.77 2.58
CA TYR A 64 -21.14 10.44 3.84
C TYR A 64 -20.87 11.94 3.61
N PRO A 65 -21.89 12.75 3.24
CA PRO A 65 -21.72 14.17 2.95
C PRO A 65 -21.10 14.95 4.12
N ILE A 66 -21.39 14.54 5.36
CA ILE A 66 -20.79 15.15 6.56
C ILE A 66 -19.26 15.01 6.59
N LEU A 67 -18.71 13.89 6.10
CA LEU A 67 -17.26 13.68 6.01
C LEU A 67 -16.65 14.50 4.88
N SER A 68 -17.40 14.77 3.81
CA SER A 68 -16.98 15.69 2.76
C SER A 68 -16.91 17.12 3.29
N GLU A 69 -17.93 17.58 4.02
CA GLU A 69 -17.94 18.91 4.66
C GLU A 69 -16.80 19.05 5.69
N PHE A 70 -16.62 18.04 6.55
CA PHE A 70 -15.51 17.99 7.50
C PHE A 70 -14.16 18.04 6.77
N GLY A 71 -14.01 17.22 5.73
CA GLY A 71 -12.80 17.12 4.93
C GLY A 71 -12.44 18.42 4.22
N GLU A 72 -13.41 19.19 3.75
CA GLU A 72 -13.17 20.52 3.14
C GLU A 72 -12.65 21.54 4.17
N LYS A 73 -13.24 21.56 5.38
CA LYS A 73 -12.75 22.41 6.48
C LYS A 73 -11.34 22.01 6.89
N MET A 74 -11.09 20.70 7.02
CA MET A 74 -9.77 20.17 7.35
C MET A 74 -8.74 20.46 6.25
N ASP A 75 -9.06 20.25 4.98
CA ASP A 75 -8.16 20.54 3.86
C ASP A 75 -7.77 22.02 3.82
N LYS A 76 -8.73 22.93 4.05
CA LYS A 76 -8.47 24.37 4.14
C LYS A 76 -7.46 24.66 5.25
N LEU A 77 -7.74 24.23 6.48
CA LEU A 77 -6.88 24.47 7.64
C LEU A 77 -5.49 23.81 7.48
N TYR A 78 -5.45 22.56 7.04
CA TYR A 78 -4.22 21.80 6.83
C TYR A 78 -3.32 22.43 5.76
N THR A 79 -3.90 23.08 4.75
CA THR A 79 -3.15 23.75 3.68
C THR A 79 -2.70 25.16 4.06
N THR A 80 -3.52 25.91 4.80
CA THR A 80 -3.21 27.32 5.14
C THR A 80 -2.39 27.47 6.42
N THR A 81 -2.52 26.53 7.36
CA THR A 81 -1.89 26.64 8.68
C THR A 81 -0.63 25.78 8.73
N LYS A 82 0.54 26.42 8.86
CA LYS A 82 1.81 25.70 8.97
C LYS A 82 1.99 25.15 10.39
N LYS A 83 2.45 23.89 10.49
CA LYS A 83 2.90 23.30 11.75
C LYS A 83 4.08 24.11 12.33
N PRO A 84 4.00 24.59 13.58
CA PRO A 84 5.14 25.20 14.26
C PRO A 84 6.33 24.23 14.39
N LYS A 85 7.55 24.76 14.30
CA LYS A 85 8.78 23.96 14.49
C LYS A 85 8.81 23.37 15.90
N GLY A 86 9.20 22.10 16.04
CA GLY A 86 9.27 21.40 17.33
C GLY A 86 7.91 20.91 17.86
N LYS A 87 6.79 21.33 17.25
CA LYS A 87 5.47 20.79 17.56
C LYS A 87 5.27 19.47 16.85
N SER A 88 4.78 18.45 17.55
CA SER A 88 4.45 17.17 16.92
C SER A 88 3.30 17.31 15.92
N TRP A 89 3.28 16.49 14.87
CA TRP A 89 2.18 16.48 13.91
C TRP A 89 0.85 16.10 14.57
N LEU A 90 0.87 15.17 15.55
CA LEU A 90 -0.33 14.79 16.27
C LEU A 90 -0.95 15.97 17.03
N ALA A 91 -0.15 16.69 17.81
CA ALA A 91 -0.64 17.86 18.54
C ALA A 91 -1.14 18.96 17.59
N HIS A 92 -0.46 19.15 16.46
CA HIS A 92 -0.90 20.12 15.46
C HIS A 92 -2.24 19.72 14.82
N ILE A 93 -2.42 18.47 14.42
CA ILE A 93 -3.69 18.00 13.85
C ILE A 93 -4.83 18.07 14.89
N HIS A 94 -4.57 17.71 16.15
CA HIS A 94 -5.56 17.84 17.23
C HIS A 94 -6.03 19.28 17.42
N GLU A 95 -5.18 20.28 17.23
CA GLU A 95 -5.60 21.67 17.28
C GLU A 95 -6.42 22.08 16.05
N LEU A 96 -6.01 21.66 14.85
CA LEU A 96 -6.72 21.98 13.62
C LEU A 96 -8.13 21.38 13.60
N GLU A 97 -8.31 20.20 14.19
CA GLU A 97 -9.59 19.47 14.14
C GLU A 97 -10.61 19.91 15.21
N GLN A 98 -10.23 20.72 16.22
CA GLN A 98 -11.14 21.09 17.32
C GLN A 98 -12.44 21.74 16.85
N GLU A 99 -12.35 22.78 16.02
CA GLU A 99 -13.54 23.46 15.49
C GLU A 99 -14.25 22.63 14.41
N PRO A 100 -13.56 22.07 13.39
CA PRO A 100 -14.21 21.25 12.36
C PRO A 100 -14.93 20.01 12.91
N SER A 101 -14.37 19.34 13.92
CA SER A 101 -14.92 18.08 14.46
C SER A 101 -16.29 18.24 15.13
N LYS A 102 -16.66 19.45 15.56
CA LYS A 102 -17.97 19.71 16.18
C LYS A 102 -19.15 19.28 15.31
N ILE A 103 -19.01 19.37 13.98
CA ILE A 103 -20.09 18.94 13.06
C ILE A 103 -20.31 17.43 13.07
N LEU A 104 -19.34 16.64 13.54
CA LEU A 104 -19.39 15.19 13.63
C LEU A 104 -20.10 14.68 14.89
N ALA A 105 -20.60 15.57 15.76
CA ALA A 105 -21.35 15.20 16.95
C ALA A 105 -22.59 14.35 16.62
N GLY A 106 -22.60 13.11 17.12
CA GLY A 106 -23.64 12.11 16.89
C GLY A 106 -23.59 11.41 15.52
N TRP A 107 -22.55 11.62 14.71
CA TRP A 107 -22.35 10.93 13.43
C TRP A 107 -21.50 9.66 13.54
N LEU A 108 -20.70 9.54 14.60
CA LEU A 108 -19.91 8.33 14.88
C LEU A 108 -20.63 7.45 15.91
N PRO A 109 -20.36 6.12 15.95
CA PRO A 109 -20.91 5.17 16.92
C PRO A 109 -20.34 5.36 18.35
N GLY A 110 -19.78 6.52 18.64
CA GLY A 110 -19.14 6.91 19.89
C GLY A 110 -18.59 8.33 19.78
N GLU A 111 -17.89 8.79 20.81
CA GLU A 111 -17.29 10.12 20.80
C GLU A 111 -16.18 10.24 19.75
N TYR A 112 -16.13 11.39 19.07
CA TYR A 112 -15.06 11.73 18.15
C TYR A 112 -13.72 11.72 18.90
N TYR A 113 -12.73 11.02 18.35
CA TYR A 113 -11.38 10.95 18.93
C TYR A 113 -10.33 11.57 18.02
N GLY A 114 -10.45 11.40 16.71
CA GLY A 114 -9.52 12.00 15.76
C GLY A 114 -9.89 11.71 14.31
N CYS A 115 -9.04 12.19 13.40
CA CYS A 115 -9.20 12.00 11.97
C CYS A 115 -7.93 11.49 11.28
N ALA A 116 -8.11 10.84 10.13
CA ALA A 116 -6.99 10.44 9.27
C ALA A 116 -7.26 10.78 7.81
N ARG A 117 -6.20 11.09 7.08
CA ARG A 117 -6.23 11.49 5.67
C ARG A 117 -5.68 10.40 4.76
N THR A 118 -6.41 10.07 3.70
CA THR A 118 -5.93 9.11 2.69
C THR A 118 -4.83 9.74 1.83
N SER A 119 -3.97 8.90 1.25
CA SER A 119 -2.88 9.34 0.37
C SER A 119 -3.34 9.91 -0.99
N GLY A 120 -4.60 9.68 -1.39
CA GLY A 120 -5.12 10.11 -2.68
C GLY A 120 -4.58 9.31 -3.88
N THR A 121 -4.07 8.09 -3.69
CA THR A 121 -3.48 7.28 -4.77
C THR A 121 -4.43 7.08 -5.97
N SER A 122 -5.73 6.93 -5.73
CA SER A 122 -6.77 6.77 -6.76
C SER A 122 -7.55 8.05 -7.10
N GLY A 123 -7.20 9.22 -6.56
CA GLY A 123 -7.99 10.44 -6.77
C GLY A 123 -7.72 11.54 -5.74
N LYS A 124 -8.77 12.24 -5.32
CA LYS A 124 -8.69 13.24 -4.24
C LYS A 124 -8.45 12.52 -2.91
N SER A 125 -7.57 13.08 -2.07
CA SER A 125 -7.46 12.64 -0.67
C SER A 125 -8.79 12.80 0.05
N LYS A 126 -9.13 11.80 0.87
CA LYS A 126 -10.35 11.74 1.68
C LYS A 126 -9.97 11.92 3.14
N TRP A 127 -10.87 12.52 3.92
CA TRP A 127 -10.72 12.59 5.37
C TRP A 127 -11.69 11.60 6.01
N THR A 128 -11.19 10.87 6.99
CA THR A 128 -11.93 9.90 7.78
C THR A 128 -11.92 10.36 9.22
N ALA A 129 -12.96 10.02 9.97
CA ALA A 129 -13.06 10.28 11.40
C ALA A 129 -13.25 8.96 12.13
N PHE A 130 -12.73 8.88 13.35
CA PHE A 130 -12.79 7.67 14.15
C PHE A 130 -12.96 7.97 15.64
N THR A 131 -13.53 6.99 16.35
CA THR A 131 -13.60 6.96 17.81
C THR A 131 -12.33 6.34 18.39
N LYS A 132 -12.21 6.40 19.72
CA LYS A 132 -11.11 5.74 20.43
C LYS A 132 -11.04 4.23 20.17
N GLU A 133 -12.20 3.58 20.01
CA GLU A 133 -12.31 2.15 19.74
C GLU A 133 -11.56 1.73 18.47
N PHE A 134 -11.74 2.47 17.38
CA PHE A 134 -11.02 2.22 16.13
C PHE A 134 -9.51 2.35 16.32
N LEU A 135 -9.06 3.42 16.99
CA LEU A 135 -7.64 3.67 17.19
C LEU A 135 -6.99 2.60 18.08
N ASP A 136 -7.68 2.13 19.11
CA ASP A 136 -7.18 1.08 20.00
C ASP A 136 -7.07 -0.27 19.27
N ASN A 137 -8.07 -0.63 18.46
CA ASN A 137 -8.01 -1.82 17.60
C ASN A 137 -6.85 -1.71 16.59
N PHE A 138 -6.73 -0.56 15.90
CA PHE A 138 -5.65 -0.32 14.95
C PHE A 138 -4.26 -0.33 15.60
N ARG A 139 -4.15 0.17 16.84
CA ARG A 139 -2.93 0.12 17.63
C ARG A 139 -2.53 -1.33 17.90
N GLN A 140 -3.47 -2.16 18.35
CA GLN A 140 -3.21 -3.59 18.58
C GLN A 140 -2.76 -4.29 17.28
N ASP A 141 -3.43 -4.02 16.17
CA ASP A 141 -3.11 -4.65 14.89
C ASP A 141 -1.75 -4.20 14.34
N SER A 142 -1.38 -2.95 14.55
CA SER A 142 -0.04 -2.43 14.21
C SER A 142 1.06 -3.16 14.99
N ILE A 143 0.83 -3.43 16.28
CA ILE A 143 1.77 -4.18 17.13
C ILE A 143 1.86 -5.64 16.67
N VAL A 144 0.72 -6.30 16.45
CA VAL A 144 0.66 -7.69 15.95
C VAL A 144 1.38 -7.83 14.62
N THR A 145 1.18 -6.88 13.70
CA THR A 145 1.85 -6.87 12.39
C THR A 145 3.37 -6.73 12.54
N ALA A 146 3.83 -5.86 13.45
CA ALA A 146 5.26 -5.72 13.75
C ALA A 146 5.86 -7.03 14.31
N ILE A 147 5.14 -7.70 15.22
CA ILE A 147 5.51 -9.00 15.78
C ILE A 147 5.61 -10.06 14.67
N LEU A 148 4.57 -10.20 13.85
CA LEU A 148 4.52 -11.15 12.73
C LEU A 148 5.65 -10.95 11.72
N THR A 149 6.07 -9.70 11.54
CA THR A 149 7.17 -9.36 10.62
C THR A 149 8.45 -10.13 10.97
N SER A 150 8.68 -10.41 12.25
CA SER A 150 9.83 -11.19 12.74
C SER A 150 9.46 -12.58 13.29
N SER A 151 8.29 -13.09 12.93
CA SER A 151 7.78 -14.41 13.36
C SER A 151 7.79 -15.39 12.19
N TYR A 152 8.60 -16.44 12.29
CA TYR A 152 8.75 -17.47 11.25
C TYR A 152 8.11 -18.80 11.64
N GLU A 153 7.63 -18.89 12.88
CA GLU A 153 6.86 -20.00 13.41
C GLU A 153 5.68 -19.43 14.21
N TRP A 154 4.55 -20.14 14.24
CA TRP A 154 3.41 -19.78 15.07
C TRP A 154 3.79 -19.89 16.55
N GLY A 155 3.29 -18.99 17.40
CA GLY A 155 3.58 -18.99 18.83
C GLY A 155 4.88 -18.29 19.24
N SER A 156 5.70 -17.82 18.30
CA SER A 156 7.01 -17.24 18.61
C SER A 156 7.36 -16.03 17.75
N THR A 157 8.23 -15.17 18.30
CA THR A 157 8.79 -14.02 17.57
C THR A 157 10.23 -13.79 17.98
N LYS A 158 11.06 -13.32 17.04
CA LYS A 158 12.42 -12.83 17.33
C LYS A 158 12.45 -11.40 17.87
N LEU A 159 11.31 -10.71 17.81
CA LEU A 159 11.19 -9.32 18.20
C LEU A 159 11.18 -9.19 19.72
N GLU A 160 11.89 -8.19 20.24
CA GLU A 160 11.97 -7.87 21.66
C GLU A 160 11.53 -6.42 21.92
N ARG A 161 11.09 -6.16 23.15
CA ARG A 161 10.81 -4.78 23.61
C ARG A 161 12.08 -3.94 23.50
N GLY A 162 11.97 -2.76 22.89
CA GLY A 162 13.08 -1.84 22.66
C GLY A 162 13.86 -2.07 21.36
N ASP A 163 13.53 -3.11 20.59
CA ASP A 163 14.03 -3.28 19.22
C ASP A 163 13.76 -2.03 18.38
N VAL A 164 14.65 -1.75 17.43
CA VAL A 164 14.60 -0.56 16.59
C VAL A 164 13.86 -0.84 15.29
N THR A 165 12.69 -0.22 15.14
CA THR A 165 11.87 -0.23 13.94
C THR A 165 12.22 0.93 13.00
N LEU A 166 12.16 0.69 11.69
CA LEU A 166 12.29 1.75 10.69
C LEU A 166 11.05 2.65 10.66
N ASN A 167 11.23 3.96 10.91
CA ASN A 167 10.20 4.98 10.70
C ASN A 167 10.35 5.64 9.33
N MET A 168 9.73 5.02 8.32
CA MET A 168 9.68 5.51 6.95
C MET A 168 8.29 6.05 6.56
N GLY A 169 7.28 5.86 7.41
CA GLY A 169 5.89 6.28 7.16
C GLY A 169 5.74 7.80 7.04
N ILE A 170 4.64 8.23 6.41
CA ILE A 170 4.24 9.64 6.42
C ILE A 170 3.67 9.94 7.82
N PRO A 171 4.05 11.06 8.48
CA PRO A 171 3.51 11.43 9.79
C PRO A 171 1.99 11.58 9.82
N VAL A 172 1.42 11.76 11.02
CA VAL A 172 0.00 12.14 11.21
C VAL A 172 -0.32 13.37 10.34
N PRO A 173 -1.45 13.43 9.60
CA PRO A 173 -2.70 12.65 9.75
C PRO A 173 -2.77 11.35 8.93
N TYR A 174 -1.66 10.83 8.40
CA TYR A 174 -1.70 9.58 7.63
C TYR A 174 -1.60 8.37 8.56
N ILE A 175 -2.26 7.27 8.18
CA ILE A 175 -2.33 6.04 9.00
C ILE A 175 -0.95 5.45 9.33
N GLY A 176 0.05 5.66 8.47
CA GLY A 176 1.44 5.28 8.73
C GLY A 176 2.05 5.99 9.95
N GLY A 177 1.69 7.25 10.18
CA GLY A 177 2.12 8.02 11.34
C GLY A 177 1.44 7.55 12.63
N TYR A 178 0.17 7.16 12.55
CA TYR A 178 -0.55 6.51 13.66
C TYR A 178 0.08 5.15 13.99
N SER A 179 0.45 4.35 12.99
CA SER A 179 1.09 3.03 13.21
C SER A 179 2.46 3.15 13.89
N CYS A 180 3.27 4.13 13.48
CA CYS A 180 4.55 4.42 14.14
C CYS A 180 4.35 4.82 15.62
N ARG A 181 3.35 5.66 15.91
CA ARG A 181 3.00 6.02 17.29
C ARG A 181 2.50 4.83 18.11
N ALA A 182 1.63 4.00 17.54
CA ALA A 182 1.09 2.80 18.17
C ALA A 182 2.20 1.82 18.60
N THR A 183 3.21 1.66 17.75
CA THR A 183 4.32 0.73 17.99
C THR A 183 5.42 1.32 18.88
N ASN A 184 5.49 2.64 19.04
CA ASN A 184 6.51 3.34 19.85
C ASN A 184 6.43 3.03 21.36
N GLU A 185 5.30 2.48 21.83
CA GLU A 185 5.15 2.05 23.23
C GLU A 185 5.98 0.79 23.56
N ILE A 186 6.33 0.01 22.53
CA ILE A 186 7.01 -1.28 22.67
C ILE A 186 8.39 -1.24 22.00
N PHE A 187 8.49 -0.57 20.86
CA PHE A 187 9.68 -0.52 20.02
C PHE A 187 10.23 0.90 19.94
N ARG A 188 11.53 1.03 19.67
CA ARG A 188 12.16 2.33 19.38
C ARG A 188 12.11 2.58 17.88
N HIS A 189 12.04 3.82 17.46
CA HIS A 189 12.01 4.15 16.02
C HIS A 189 13.29 4.85 15.57
N PHE A 190 13.79 4.47 14.40
CA PHE A 190 14.80 5.22 13.67
C PHE A 190 14.29 5.64 12.28
N PRO A 191 14.26 6.96 11.97
CA PRO A 191 14.48 8.09 12.88
C PRO A 191 13.37 8.18 13.93
N THR A 192 13.59 8.88 15.04
CA THR A 192 12.54 9.04 16.06
C THR A 192 11.36 9.83 15.50
N ILE A 193 10.18 9.70 16.13
CA ILE A 193 8.96 10.39 15.68
C ILE A 193 9.19 11.90 15.66
N GLU A 194 9.84 12.45 16.68
CA GLU A 194 10.15 13.88 16.83
C GLU A 194 11.03 14.38 15.69
N VAL A 195 12.07 13.61 15.35
CA VAL A 195 12.95 13.91 14.22
C VAL A 195 12.17 13.90 12.91
N THR A 196 11.30 12.90 12.72
CA THR A 196 10.49 12.83 11.49
C THR A 196 9.39 13.88 11.41
N ASP A 197 8.88 14.35 12.54
CA ASP A 197 7.84 15.38 12.59
C ASP A 197 8.37 16.73 12.14
N ASP A 198 9.67 17.00 12.30
CA ASP A 198 10.33 18.23 11.86
C ASP A 198 11.03 18.12 10.49
N MET A 199 10.99 16.94 9.85
CA MET A 199 11.54 16.77 8.51
C MET A 199 10.65 17.44 7.46
N PRO A 200 11.21 18.30 6.59
CA PRO A 200 10.42 19.04 5.61
C PRO A 200 9.94 18.19 4.44
N SER A 201 10.61 17.06 4.16
CA SER A 201 10.24 16.20 3.03
C SER A 201 10.62 14.74 3.24
N MET A 202 9.96 13.86 2.49
CA MET A 202 10.31 12.44 2.44
C MET A 202 11.73 12.22 1.91
N ARG A 203 12.22 13.10 1.01
CA ARG A 203 13.58 13.03 0.49
C ARG A 203 14.62 13.24 1.60
N ASP A 204 14.36 14.18 2.49
CA ASP A 204 15.27 14.46 3.61
C ASP A 204 15.23 13.34 4.64
N LYS A 205 14.06 12.74 4.87
CA LYS A 205 13.92 11.50 5.67
C LYS A 205 14.76 10.35 5.10
N ILE A 206 14.66 10.07 3.79
CA ILE A 206 15.45 9.04 3.11
C ILE A 206 16.95 9.30 3.26
N ARG A 207 17.40 10.54 3.03
CA ARG A 207 18.81 10.92 3.16
C ARG A 207 19.32 10.74 4.59
N TYR A 208 18.52 11.15 5.57
CA TYR A 208 18.86 10.99 6.98
C TYR A 208 19.00 9.50 7.34
N ILE A 209 18.04 8.66 6.91
CA ILE A 209 18.07 7.22 7.13
C ILE A 209 19.32 6.63 6.49
N LEU A 210 19.54 6.86 5.19
CA LEU A 210 20.72 6.34 4.47
C LEU A 210 22.04 6.77 5.12
N LYS A 211 22.13 8.01 5.59
CA LYS A 211 23.31 8.49 6.32
C LYS A 211 23.50 7.74 7.63
N GLY A 212 22.43 7.54 8.40
CA GLY A 212 22.47 6.76 9.64
C GLY A 212 22.92 5.33 9.40
N LEU A 213 22.31 4.64 8.43
CA LEU A 213 22.65 3.26 8.08
C LEU A 213 24.12 3.14 7.66
N LYS A 214 24.61 4.05 6.81
CA LYS A 214 26.02 4.10 6.40
C LYS A 214 26.99 4.37 7.57
N ASN A 215 26.51 5.03 8.62
CA ASN A 215 27.27 5.33 9.83
C ASN A 215 27.09 4.27 10.93
N GLY A 216 26.50 3.10 10.62
CA GLY A 216 26.38 1.98 11.56
C GLY A 216 25.11 1.97 12.42
N GLN A 217 24.12 2.82 12.13
CA GLN A 217 22.80 2.70 12.75
C GLN A 217 22.20 1.32 12.44
N LYS A 218 21.83 0.58 13.48
CA LYS A 218 21.16 -0.71 13.37
C LYS A 218 19.64 -0.54 13.27
N LEU A 219 19.01 -1.47 12.58
CA LEU A 219 17.56 -1.67 12.54
C LEU A 219 17.30 -3.14 12.86
N ASP A 220 16.38 -3.42 13.77
CA ASP A 220 15.98 -4.78 14.11
C ASP A 220 14.84 -5.25 13.20
N VAL A 221 13.94 -4.35 12.81
CA VAL A 221 12.81 -4.66 11.94
C VAL A 221 12.48 -3.46 11.07
N ALA A 222 12.02 -3.70 9.85
CA ALA A 222 11.64 -2.60 8.96
C ALA A 222 10.36 -2.90 8.18
N GLY A 223 9.44 -1.93 8.18
CA GLY A 223 8.21 -1.96 7.40
C GLY A 223 8.21 -0.87 6.31
N GLY A 224 7.77 -1.20 5.10
CA GLY A 224 7.68 -0.23 4.01
C GLY A 224 7.48 -0.83 2.62
N MET A 225 7.49 0.03 1.60
CA MET A 225 7.40 -0.40 0.20
C MET A 225 8.67 -1.19 -0.21
N GLY A 226 8.50 -2.27 -0.96
CA GLY A 226 9.61 -3.11 -1.45
C GLY A 226 10.66 -2.30 -2.21
N ALA A 227 10.23 -1.34 -3.02
CA ALA A 227 11.13 -0.43 -3.76
C ALA A 227 12.06 0.39 -2.85
N THR A 228 11.60 0.75 -1.65
CA THR A 228 12.43 1.48 -0.67
C THR A 228 13.53 0.58 -0.13
N PHE A 229 13.22 -0.68 0.18
CA PHE A 229 14.22 -1.65 0.63
C PHE A 229 15.21 -2.02 -0.47
N TYR A 230 14.74 -2.15 -1.72
CA TYR A 230 15.61 -2.27 -2.89
C TYR A 230 16.60 -1.11 -2.99
N MET A 231 16.10 0.12 -2.85
CA MET A 231 16.93 1.33 -2.85
C MET A 231 17.96 1.32 -1.71
N PHE A 232 17.57 0.92 -0.49
CA PHE A 232 18.49 0.83 0.64
C PHE A 232 19.56 -0.25 0.43
N ALA A 233 19.18 -1.45 -0.02
CA ALA A 233 20.10 -2.52 -0.35
C ALA A 233 21.14 -2.02 -1.36
N LYS A 234 20.70 -1.53 -2.53
CA LYS A 234 21.61 -1.01 -3.57
C LYS A 234 22.50 0.13 -3.07
N ALA A 235 21.97 1.06 -2.26
CA ALA A 235 22.76 2.17 -1.73
C ALA A 235 23.86 1.73 -0.74
N LEU A 236 23.73 0.55 -0.12
CA LEU A 236 24.67 0.00 0.86
C LEU A 236 25.63 -1.04 0.24
N THR A 237 25.12 -1.89 -0.64
CA THR A 237 25.86 -3.04 -1.22
C THR A 237 26.51 -2.72 -2.56
N ALA A 238 25.81 -1.98 -3.43
CA ALA A 238 26.28 -1.60 -4.78
C ALA A 238 26.23 -0.07 -4.98
N PRO A 239 26.96 0.72 -4.17
CA PRO A 239 26.86 2.18 -4.21
C PRO A 239 27.29 2.77 -5.56
N ASP A 240 28.18 2.11 -6.31
CA ASP A 240 28.59 2.54 -7.64
C ASP A 240 27.43 2.40 -8.66
N GLU A 241 26.72 1.27 -8.67
CA GLU A 241 25.52 1.08 -9.48
C GLU A 241 24.44 2.10 -9.09
N PHE A 242 24.21 2.25 -7.78
CA PHE A 242 23.23 3.17 -7.24
C PHE A 242 23.49 4.62 -7.68
N TYR A 243 24.71 5.13 -7.50
CA TYR A 243 25.03 6.50 -7.87
C TYR A 243 25.12 6.69 -9.39
N ARG A 244 25.58 5.69 -10.14
CA ARG A 244 25.57 5.71 -11.62
C ARG A 244 24.14 5.86 -12.14
N ASP A 245 23.22 5.03 -11.67
CA ASP A 245 21.84 5.05 -12.14
C ASP A 245 21.16 6.39 -11.80
N ASN A 246 21.36 6.90 -10.58
CA ASN A 246 20.88 8.24 -10.21
C ASN A 246 21.51 9.35 -11.08
N TYR A 247 22.81 9.27 -11.39
CA TYR A 247 23.52 10.22 -12.25
C TYR A 247 22.94 10.24 -13.67
N GLU A 248 22.71 9.06 -14.25
CA GLU A 248 22.17 8.90 -15.60
C GLU A 248 20.73 9.44 -15.69
N CYS A 249 19.93 9.22 -14.64
CA CYS A 249 18.56 9.71 -14.53
C CYS A 249 18.47 11.24 -14.27
N ALA A 250 19.51 11.85 -13.69
CA ALA A 250 19.47 13.26 -13.27
C ALA A 250 19.51 14.23 -14.45
N ASN A 251 18.79 15.35 -14.33
CA ASN A 251 18.92 16.51 -15.22
C ASN A 251 20.27 17.20 -15.03
N PHE A 252 20.73 17.93 -16.06
CA PHE A 252 21.94 18.75 -15.95
C PHE A 252 21.82 19.78 -14.82
N GLY A 253 22.90 19.94 -14.05
CA GLY A 253 22.97 20.87 -12.91
C GLY A 253 23.87 20.36 -11.80
N LEU A 254 23.95 21.12 -10.70
CA LEU A 254 24.82 20.81 -9.55
C LEU A 254 24.57 19.40 -8.97
N GLY A 255 23.31 18.98 -8.90
CA GLY A 255 22.96 17.63 -8.42
C GLY A 255 23.61 16.50 -9.25
N LYS A 256 23.64 16.65 -10.59
CA LYS A 256 24.27 15.68 -11.49
C LYS A 256 25.79 15.67 -11.34
N ILE A 257 26.40 16.85 -11.13
CA ILE A 257 27.84 16.95 -10.84
C ILE A 257 28.19 16.24 -9.52
N ILE A 258 27.40 16.47 -8.47
CA ILE A 258 27.59 15.79 -7.18
C ILE A 258 27.46 14.26 -7.34
N LEU A 259 26.45 13.79 -8.06
CA LEU A 259 26.24 12.36 -8.33
C LEU A 259 27.41 11.75 -9.11
N TYR A 260 27.99 12.47 -10.07
CA TYR A 260 29.19 12.03 -10.78
C TYR A 260 30.37 11.78 -9.83
N PHE A 261 30.65 12.72 -8.93
CA PHE A 261 31.73 12.55 -7.96
C PHE A 261 31.44 11.42 -6.95
N LEU A 262 30.20 11.28 -6.49
CA LEU A 262 29.80 10.17 -5.61
C LEU A 262 29.95 8.82 -6.30
N TRP A 263 29.54 8.73 -7.57
CA TRP A 263 29.74 7.54 -8.39
C TRP A 263 31.23 7.20 -8.55
N ARG A 264 32.07 8.20 -8.89
CA ARG A 264 33.52 8.02 -9.03
C ARG A 264 34.18 7.58 -7.72
N LYS A 265 33.72 8.09 -6.58
CA LYS A 265 34.17 7.66 -5.25
C LYS A 265 33.75 6.21 -4.99
N ALA A 266 32.47 5.89 -5.15
CA ALA A 266 31.93 4.55 -4.90
C ALA A 266 32.61 3.47 -5.75
N ARG A 267 32.91 3.77 -7.02
CA ARG A 267 33.65 2.86 -7.91
C ARG A 267 35.05 2.49 -7.39
N ARG A 268 35.66 3.32 -6.54
CA ARG A 268 36.97 3.03 -5.92
C ARG A 268 36.85 2.16 -4.67
N GLU A 269 35.69 2.12 -4.03
CA GLU A 269 35.47 1.42 -2.76
C GLU A 269 35.21 -0.09 -2.92
N LYS A 270 35.06 -0.60 -4.17
CA LYS A 270 34.84 -2.02 -4.54
C LYS A 270 34.14 -2.87 -3.48
N ARG A 271 32.80 -2.89 -3.49
CA ARG A 271 31.95 -3.71 -2.60
C ARG A 271 31.35 -4.90 -3.32
N GLU A 272 32.18 -5.75 -3.91
CA GLU A 272 31.71 -6.92 -4.65
C GLU A 272 31.22 -8.02 -3.69
N GLY A 273 30.09 -8.66 -4.03
CA GLY A 273 29.53 -9.81 -3.30
C GLY A 273 28.84 -9.49 -1.97
N LEU A 274 28.81 -8.23 -1.54
CA LEU A 274 28.18 -7.82 -0.29
C LEU A 274 26.65 -7.86 -0.41
N LYS A 275 25.95 -8.45 0.56
CA LYS A 275 24.49 -8.47 0.64
C LYS A 275 24.00 -7.54 1.74
N ALA A 276 22.74 -7.10 1.65
CA ALA A 276 22.17 -6.16 2.62
C ALA A 276 22.21 -6.71 4.05
N LYS A 277 22.02 -8.02 4.23
CA LYS A 277 22.14 -8.71 5.53
C LYS A 277 23.52 -8.58 6.20
N ASP A 278 24.58 -8.40 5.42
CA ASP A 278 25.95 -8.32 5.92
C ASP A 278 26.25 -6.96 6.56
N VAL A 279 25.50 -5.92 6.16
CA VAL A 279 25.67 -4.53 6.61
C VAL A 279 24.49 -4.01 7.43
N LEU A 280 23.32 -4.61 7.25
CA LEU A 280 22.07 -4.27 7.93
C LEU A 280 21.31 -5.56 8.25
N PRO A 281 21.79 -6.34 9.23
CA PRO A 281 21.07 -7.52 9.68
C PRO A 281 19.75 -7.09 10.32
N VAL A 282 18.64 -7.62 9.80
CA VAL A 282 17.28 -7.39 10.32
C VAL A 282 16.66 -8.72 10.74
N LYS A 283 15.82 -8.70 11.77
CA LYS A 283 15.03 -9.84 12.23
C LYS A 283 13.86 -10.14 11.28
N GLY A 284 13.38 -9.13 10.57
CA GLY A 284 12.34 -9.28 9.55
C GLY A 284 12.04 -8.01 8.77
N LEU A 285 11.42 -8.19 7.61
CA LEU A 285 10.94 -7.12 6.73
C LEU A 285 9.43 -7.26 6.52
N GLY A 286 8.71 -6.15 6.67
CA GLY A 286 7.29 -6.04 6.35
C GLY A 286 7.11 -5.20 5.11
N THR A 287 6.28 -5.65 4.17
CA THR A 287 5.97 -4.90 2.96
C THR A 287 4.49 -4.93 2.67
N GLY A 288 4.02 -4.04 1.79
CA GLY A 288 2.61 -3.95 1.44
C GLY A 288 2.43 -3.25 0.10
N GLY A 289 1.33 -3.56 -0.56
CA GLY A 289 1.06 -3.13 -1.94
C GLY A 289 1.39 -4.21 -2.97
N LEU A 290 0.98 -3.99 -4.22
CA LEU A 290 1.22 -4.94 -5.33
C LEU A 290 2.70 -5.17 -5.63
N ASP A 291 3.56 -4.21 -5.28
CA ASP A 291 5.01 -4.30 -5.47
C ASP A 291 5.70 -5.25 -4.48
N ALA A 292 5.02 -5.61 -3.38
CA ALA A 292 5.48 -6.62 -2.44
C ALA A 292 5.95 -7.91 -3.13
N LEU A 293 5.17 -8.42 -4.09
CA LEU A 293 5.48 -9.65 -4.82
C LEU A 293 6.67 -9.52 -5.76
N ILE A 294 6.93 -8.32 -6.29
CA ILE A 294 8.03 -8.05 -7.24
C ILE A 294 9.36 -8.15 -6.52
N TYR A 295 9.43 -7.54 -5.35
CA TYR A 295 10.67 -7.45 -4.58
C TYR A 295 10.87 -8.64 -3.64
N ALA A 296 9.90 -9.54 -3.47
CA ALA A 296 9.99 -10.64 -2.53
C ALA A 296 11.28 -11.48 -2.68
N ASP A 297 11.57 -11.95 -3.90
CA ASP A 297 12.75 -12.76 -4.18
C ASP A 297 14.04 -11.99 -3.92
N PHE A 298 14.11 -10.74 -4.41
CA PHE A 298 15.25 -9.85 -4.20
C PHE A 298 15.50 -9.59 -2.70
N LEU A 299 14.43 -9.31 -1.93
CA LEU A 299 14.55 -9.02 -0.51
C LEU A 299 14.96 -10.27 0.28
N LYS A 300 14.44 -11.44 -0.10
CA LYS A 300 14.86 -12.72 0.47
C LYS A 300 16.34 -12.99 0.22
N GLU A 301 16.83 -12.72 -0.99
CA GLU A 301 18.24 -12.88 -1.34
C GLU A 301 19.16 -11.86 -0.62
N GLU A 302 18.79 -10.58 -0.63
CA GLU A 302 19.61 -9.49 -0.08
C GLU A 302 19.61 -9.44 1.44
N PHE A 303 18.45 -9.57 2.08
CA PHE A 303 18.30 -9.45 3.53
C PHE A 303 18.26 -10.79 4.25
N GLY A 304 18.18 -11.91 3.52
CA GLY A 304 18.11 -13.25 4.11
C GLY A 304 16.79 -13.57 4.82
N CYS A 305 15.77 -12.72 4.65
CA CYS A 305 14.44 -12.92 5.21
C CYS A 305 13.37 -12.71 4.15
N GLU A 306 12.40 -13.63 4.09
CA GLU A 306 11.22 -13.45 3.26
C GLU A 306 10.33 -12.36 3.87
N PRO A 307 9.91 -11.34 3.10
CA PRO A 307 9.11 -10.27 3.65
C PRO A 307 7.70 -10.74 4.04
N LEU A 308 7.12 -10.12 5.06
CA LEU A 308 5.71 -10.30 5.43
C LEU A 308 4.86 -9.33 4.63
N ASN A 309 3.87 -9.82 3.89
CA ASN A 309 2.92 -8.97 3.17
C ASN A 309 1.86 -8.43 4.14
N VAL A 310 1.55 -7.14 4.04
CA VAL A 310 0.58 -6.46 4.90
C VAL A 310 -0.30 -5.61 4.02
N TYR A 311 -1.60 -5.73 4.20
CA TYR A 311 -2.60 -5.00 3.44
C TYR A 311 -3.52 -4.22 4.37
N GLY A 312 -3.66 -2.94 4.08
CA GLY A 312 -4.44 -2.02 4.89
C GLY A 312 -4.82 -0.75 4.14
N SER A 313 -5.73 0.01 4.74
CA SER A 313 -6.19 1.29 4.22
C SER A 313 -6.35 2.29 5.37
N THR A 314 -6.60 3.57 5.03
CA THR A 314 -6.87 4.57 6.08
C THR A 314 -8.25 4.36 6.68
N GLU A 315 -9.20 3.94 5.84
CA GLU A 315 -10.58 3.67 6.22
C GLU A 315 -10.70 2.46 7.15
N PHE A 316 -9.94 1.39 6.91
CA PHE A 316 -10.14 0.07 7.56
C PHE A 316 -9.02 -0.33 8.52
N GLY A 317 -7.93 0.44 8.59
CA GLY A 317 -6.73 0.04 9.35
C GLY A 317 -5.99 -1.12 8.69
N VAL A 318 -5.58 -2.11 9.48
CA VAL A 318 -4.95 -3.36 8.97
C VAL A 318 -6.06 -4.33 8.59
N ILE A 319 -6.18 -4.66 7.31
CA ILE A 319 -7.26 -5.50 6.76
C ILE A 319 -6.82 -6.96 6.70
N MET A 320 -5.61 -7.20 6.19
CA MET A 320 -5.04 -8.53 6.05
C MET A 320 -3.53 -8.48 6.25
N HIS A 321 -2.94 -9.61 6.62
CA HIS A 321 -1.49 -9.75 6.75
C HIS A 321 -1.06 -11.17 6.42
N GLY A 322 0.23 -11.34 6.12
CA GLY A 322 0.87 -12.62 5.95
C GLY A 322 0.91 -13.41 7.26
N MET A 323 1.31 -14.66 7.13
CA MET A 323 1.41 -15.62 8.23
C MET A 323 2.81 -16.24 8.26
N PRO A 324 3.29 -16.77 9.41
CA PRO A 324 4.62 -17.36 9.53
C PRO A 324 4.98 -18.37 8.41
N ASP A 325 4.01 -19.20 8.01
CA ASP A 325 4.11 -20.27 7.02
C ASP A 325 3.80 -19.85 5.56
N LYS A 326 3.11 -18.73 5.35
CA LYS A 326 2.77 -18.16 4.03
C LYS A 326 2.90 -16.64 4.08
N ARG A 327 4.14 -16.15 4.17
CA ARG A 327 4.46 -14.75 4.49
C ARG A 327 3.98 -13.75 3.44
N MET A 328 3.96 -14.14 2.17
CA MET A 328 3.51 -13.30 1.06
C MET A 328 2.01 -13.35 0.78
N ALA A 329 1.30 -14.31 1.38
CA ALA A 329 -0.15 -14.42 1.27
C ALA A 329 -0.86 -13.43 2.20
N LEU A 330 -2.18 -13.34 2.11
CA LEU A 330 -2.99 -12.42 2.93
C LEU A 330 -4.08 -13.20 3.68
N MET A 331 -3.98 -13.22 5.00
CA MET A 331 -5.01 -13.74 5.90
C MET A 331 -5.89 -12.60 6.43
N PRO A 332 -7.21 -12.77 6.50
CA PRO A 332 -8.11 -11.81 7.14
C PRO A 332 -7.71 -11.48 8.57
N ASN A 333 -7.76 -10.19 8.91
CA ASN A 333 -7.67 -9.71 10.28
C ASN A 333 -9.07 -9.45 10.86
N PHE A 334 -9.37 -10.05 12.00
CA PHE A 334 -10.71 -10.07 12.61
C PHE A 334 -10.90 -9.01 13.72
N ASN A 335 -9.98 -8.04 13.84
CA ASN A 335 -9.98 -7.11 14.98
C ASN A 335 -10.52 -5.70 14.68
N THR A 336 -10.04 -5.01 13.64
CA THR A 336 -10.37 -3.59 13.39
C THR A 336 -11.62 -3.39 12.51
N THR A 337 -11.85 -4.26 11.52
CA THR A 337 -12.89 -4.05 10.50
C THR A 337 -13.60 -5.35 10.20
N TYR A 338 -14.95 -5.36 10.23
CA TYR A 338 -15.76 -6.47 9.72
C TYR A 338 -15.78 -6.47 8.19
N MET A 339 -15.42 -7.59 7.56
CA MET A 339 -15.23 -7.72 6.11
C MET A 339 -16.31 -8.57 5.45
N GLU A 340 -16.78 -8.09 4.32
CA GLU A 340 -17.61 -8.81 3.36
C GLU A 340 -16.96 -8.75 1.98
N PHE A 341 -17.35 -9.66 1.09
CA PHE A 341 -16.70 -9.87 -0.21
C PHE A 341 -17.75 -9.91 -1.31
N MET A 342 -17.76 -8.91 -2.19
CA MET A 342 -18.73 -8.80 -3.28
C MET A 342 -18.15 -9.37 -4.58
N ASP A 343 -18.86 -10.31 -5.20
CA ASP A 343 -18.44 -10.90 -6.47
C ASP A 343 -18.80 -10.03 -7.69
N GLU A 344 -18.50 -10.54 -8.88
CA GLU A 344 -18.77 -9.85 -10.15
C GLU A 344 -20.27 -9.65 -10.46
N ASN A 345 -21.13 -10.50 -9.89
CA ASN A 345 -22.59 -10.43 -10.03
C ASN A 345 -23.23 -9.49 -8.99
N GLY A 346 -22.42 -8.98 -8.06
CA GLY A 346 -22.89 -8.14 -6.95
C GLY A 346 -23.41 -8.94 -5.76
N GLU A 347 -23.22 -10.27 -5.73
CA GLU A 347 -23.53 -11.07 -4.55
C GLU A 347 -22.48 -10.85 -3.48
N ILE A 348 -22.92 -10.60 -2.25
CA ILE A 348 -22.04 -10.35 -1.12
C ILE A 348 -21.94 -11.62 -0.28
N LYS A 349 -20.70 -12.00 0.02
CA LYS A 349 -20.34 -13.20 0.79
C LYS A 349 -19.65 -12.78 2.08
N LYS A 350 -19.93 -13.52 3.15
CA LYS A 350 -19.10 -13.49 4.36
C LYS A 350 -17.74 -14.10 4.09
N VAL A 351 -16.79 -13.87 5.00
CA VAL A 351 -15.42 -14.34 4.87
C VAL A 351 -15.30 -15.87 4.76
N ASP A 352 -16.17 -16.64 5.42
CA ASP A 352 -16.20 -18.10 5.37
C ASP A 352 -16.93 -18.66 4.14
N GLU A 353 -17.71 -17.84 3.45
CA GLU A 353 -18.49 -18.21 2.25
C GLU A 353 -17.71 -18.04 0.92
N VAL A 354 -16.53 -17.43 0.95
CA VAL A 354 -15.74 -17.19 -0.26
C VAL A 354 -15.17 -18.48 -0.86
N LYS A 355 -15.02 -18.49 -2.19
CA LYS A 355 -14.59 -19.66 -2.97
C LYS A 355 -13.19 -19.46 -3.56
N VAL A 356 -12.35 -20.50 -3.45
CA VAL A 356 -11.01 -20.52 -4.04
C VAL A 356 -11.10 -20.27 -5.55
N GLY A 357 -10.16 -19.46 -6.07
CA GLY A 357 -10.08 -19.08 -7.48
C GLY A 357 -10.97 -17.89 -7.87
N LYS A 358 -11.94 -17.49 -7.03
CA LYS A 358 -12.83 -16.35 -7.31
C LYS A 358 -12.23 -15.03 -6.83
N VAL A 359 -12.62 -13.95 -7.51
CA VAL A 359 -12.20 -12.56 -7.23
C VAL A 359 -13.37 -11.79 -6.63
N TYR A 360 -13.10 -11.00 -5.60
CA TYR A 360 -14.10 -10.24 -4.87
C TYR A 360 -13.61 -8.80 -4.61
N GLU A 361 -14.54 -7.85 -4.59
CA GLU A 361 -14.34 -6.50 -4.07
C GLU A 361 -14.51 -6.51 -2.54
N ILE A 362 -13.56 -5.90 -1.82
CA ILE A 362 -13.62 -5.80 -0.36
C ILE A 362 -14.67 -4.75 0.03
N ILE A 363 -15.59 -5.18 0.87
CA ILE A 363 -16.56 -4.35 1.59
C ILE A 363 -16.22 -4.42 3.08
N GLY A 364 -16.29 -3.30 3.79
CA GLY A 364 -15.94 -3.30 5.21
C GLY A 364 -16.77 -2.37 6.09
N THR A 365 -16.93 -2.78 7.34
CA THR A 365 -17.52 -2.03 8.44
C THR A 365 -16.46 -1.88 9.53
N PRO A 366 -15.70 -0.78 9.54
CA PRO A 366 -14.64 -0.54 10.51
C PRO A 366 -15.22 -0.17 11.87
N PHE A 367 -14.86 -0.93 12.90
CA PHE A 367 -15.39 -0.70 14.24
C PHE A 367 -14.90 0.64 14.80
N GLY A 368 -15.81 1.44 15.34
CA GLY A 368 -15.50 2.79 15.82
C GLY A 368 -15.35 3.84 14.71
N SER A 369 -15.80 3.54 13.49
CA SER A 369 -15.87 4.51 12.38
C SER A 369 -17.34 4.78 12.00
N PRO A 370 -17.63 5.85 11.22
CA PRO A 370 -18.96 6.06 10.66
C PRO A 370 -19.28 5.10 9.48
N PHE A 371 -18.27 4.45 8.90
CA PHE A 371 -18.43 3.63 7.71
C PHE A 371 -19.18 2.32 8.00
N ILE A 372 -20.09 1.94 7.10
CA ILE A 372 -20.92 0.73 7.17
C ILE A 372 -20.96 0.12 5.77
N ARG A 373 -20.64 -1.17 5.64
CA ARG A 373 -20.55 -1.87 4.33
C ARG A 373 -19.88 -1.01 3.24
N TYR A 374 -18.80 -0.33 3.60
CA TYR A 374 -18.11 0.61 2.74
C TYR A 374 -17.35 -0.15 1.67
N ARG A 375 -17.53 0.25 0.42
CA ARG A 375 -16.83 -0.34 -0.72
C ARG A 375 -15.44 0.26 -0.85
N LEU A 376 -14.43 -0.55 -0.58
CA LEU A 376 -13.04 -0.11 -0.67
C LEU A 376 -12.60 0.11 -2.13
N GLY A 377 -13.22 -0.62 -3.07
CA GLY A 377 -12.87 -0.58 -4.50
C GLY A 377 -11.62 -1.40 -4.86
N ASP A 378 -11.08 -2.14 -3.90
CA ASP A 378 -9.94 -3.03 -4.06
C ASP A 378 -10.42 -4.47 -4.26
N LEU A 379 -9.78 -5.19 -5.19
CA LEU A 379 -10.10 -6.54 -5.62
C LEU A 379 -9.06 -7.53 -5.06
N VAL A 380 -9.56 -8.62 -4.48
CA VAL A 380 -8.75 -9.74 -3.96
C VAL A 380 -9.22 -11.05 -4.54
N LYS A 381 -8.28 -11.95 -4.81
CA LYS A 381 -8.54 -13.33 -5.21
C LYS A 381 -8.36 -14.25 -4.03
N VAL A 382 -9.27 -15.19 -3.84
CA VAL A 382 -9.06 -16.29 -2.88
C VAL A 382 -8.08 -17.27 -3.51
N SER A 383 -6.85 -17.30 -3.02
CA SER A 383 -5.78 -18.13 -3.58
C SER A 383 -5.83 -19.55 -3.03
N ASP A 384 -6.23 -19.73 -1.77
CA ASP A 384 -6.19 -21.00 -1.06
C ASP A 384 -7.06 -20.96 0.21
N LYS A 385 -7.14 -22.07 0.96
CA LYS A 385 -7.65 -22.13 2.33
C LYS A 385 -6.65 -22.83 3.24
N ARG A 386 -6.56 -22.40 4.50
CA ARG A 386 -5.83 -23.13 5.54
C ARG A 386 -6.59 -24.41 5.91
N ASP A 387 -5.90 -25.33 6.59
CA ASP A 387 -6.49 -26.59 7.08
C ASP A 387 -7.68 -26.35 8.02
N ASP A 388 -7.70 -25.23 8.75
CA ASP A 388 -8.80 -24.82 9.63
C ASP A 388 -9.95 -24.11 8.89
N GLY A 389 -9.89 -24.03 7.57
CA GLY A 389 -10.89 -23.38 6.72
C GLY A 389 -10.68 -21.89 6.48
N THR A 390 -9.71 -21.25 7.14
CA THR A 390 -9.46 -19.81 6.97
C THR A 390 -9.11 -19.51 5.50
N PRO A 391 -9.83 -18.62 4.79
CA PRO A 391 -9.48 -18.24 3.43
C PRO A 391 -8.15 -17.48 3.38
N ILE A 392 -7.40 -17.74 2.33
CA ILE A 392 -6.15 -17.06 2.01
C ILE A 392 -6.37 -16.26 0.73
N PHE A 393 -5.92 -15.01 0.75
CA PHE A 393 -6.10 -14.07 -0.35
C PHE A 393 -4.77 -13.68 -1.01
N SER A 394 -4.87 -13.23 -2.25
CA SER A 394 -3.87 -12.43 -2.95
C SER A 394 -4.52 -11.14 -3.45
N PHE A 395 -3.81 -10.03 -3.37
CA PHE A 395 -4.30 -8.76 -3.92
C PHE A 395 -4.23 -8.79 -5.45
N GLU A 396 -5.31 -8.40 -6.12
CA GLU A 396 -5.36 -8.37 -7.59
C GLU A 396 -5.19 -6.95 -8.12
N SER A 397 -6.09 -6.02 -7.80
CA SER A 397 -6.03 -4.67 -8.34
C SER A 397 -7.02 -3.73 -7.67
N ARG A 398 -7.03 -2.47 -8.09
CA ARG A 398 -8.14 -1.56 -7.81
C ARG A 398 -9.09 -1.54 -8.99
N LYS A 399 -10.40 -1.48 -8.73
CA LYS A 399 -11.44 -1.42 -9.77
C LYS A 399 -11.27 -0.24 -10.73
N SER A 400 -10.70 0.88 -10.26
CA SER A 400 -10.43 2.07 -11.08
C SER A 400 -9.15 1.98 -11.94
N ASN A 401 -8.31 0.96 -11.72
CA ASN A 401 -6.98 0.82 -12.33
C ASN A 401 -6.96 -0.40 -13.27
N VAL A 402 -7.94 -0.47 -14.15
CA VAL A 402 -8.08 -1.54 -15.15
C VAL A 402 -8.13 -0.92 -16.54
N LEU A 403 -7.33 -1.43 -17.47
CA LEU A 403 -7.49 -1.11 -18.89
C LEU A 403 -8.49 -2.09 -19.48
N ASP A 404 -9.56 -1.55 -20.02
CA ASP A 404 -10.52 -2.31 -20.80
C ASP A 404 -10.22 -2.12 -22.29
N ILE A 405 -9.89 -3.23 -22.97
CA ILE A 405 -9.53 -3.28 -24.39
C ILE A 405 -10.71 -3.89 -25.15
N HIS A 406 -11.39 -3.07 -25.96
CA HIS A 406 -12.55 -3.44 -26.77
C HIS A 406 -13.70 -4.15 -26.02
N ASN A 407 -13.83 -3.98 -24.69
CA ASN A 407 -14.74 -4.77 -23.85
C ASN A 407 -14.50 -6.29 -23.95
N TYR A 408 -13.32 -6.71 -24.43
CA TYR A 408 -13.00 -8.11 -24.70
C TYR A 408 -12.12 -8.68 -23.59
N PHE A 409 -11.00 -8.02 -23.30
CA PHE A 409 -10.10 -8.40 -22.22
C PHE A 409 -9.69 -7.19 -21.38
N ARG A 410 -9.31 -7.46 -20.14
CA ARG A 410 -8.97 -6.45 -19.15
C ARG A 410 -7.55 -6.64 -18.64
N ILE A 411 -6.78 -5.56 -18.62
CA ILE A 411 -5.45 -5.53 -17.99
C ILE A 411 -5.58 -4.84 -16.64
N THR A 412 -5.52 -5.66 -15.58
CA THR A 412 -5.42 -5.19 -14.20
C THR A 412 -3.96 -4.90 -13.86
N GLU A 413 -3.73 -4.20 -12.74
CA GLU A 413 -2.37 -3.94 -12.27
C GLU A 413 -1.59 -5.24 -11.94
N SER A 414 -2.23 -6.22 -11.28
CA SER A 414 -1.65 -7.57 -11.07
C SER A 414 -1.30 -8.24 -12.40
N LEU A 415 -2.23 -8.28 -13.36
CA LEU A 415 -1.97 -8.91 -14.65
C LEU A 415 -0.84 -8.21 -15.40
N ALA A 416 -0.76 -6.87 -15.37
CA ALA A 416 0.35 -6.12 -15.95
C ALA A 416 1.70 -6.52 -15.34
N PHE A 417 1.78 -6.66 -14.02
CA PHE A 417 3.00 -7.16 -13.37
C PHE A 417 3.37 -8.59 -13.80
N GLN A 418 2.38 -9.48 -13.91
CA GLN A 418 2.60 -10.86 -14.39
C GLN A 418 3.07 -10.89 -15.85
N ILE A 419 2.48 -10.07 -16.72
CA ILE A 419 2.89 -9.92 -18.13
C ILE A 419 4.34 -9.44 -18.20
N MET A 420 4.70 -8.39 -17.47
CA MET A 420 6.08 -7.87 -17.44
C MET A 420 7.05 -8.93 -16.93
N ALA A 421 6.67 -9.70 -15.91
CA ALA A 421 7.49 -10.79 -15.39
C ALA A 421 7.70 -11.90 -16.44
N HIS A 422 6.61 -12.39 -17.05
CA HIS A 422 6.64 -13.47 -18.04
C HIS A 422 7.33 -13.04 -19.35
N ALA A 423 7.29 -11.76 -19.71
CA ALA A 423 8.00 -11.19 -20.85
C ALA A 423 9.52 -11.06 -20.62
N GLY A 424 10.02 -11.33 -19.40
CA GLY A 424 11.42 -11.10 -19.02
C GLY A 424 11.75 -9.63 -18.78
N LEU A 425 10.74 -8.80 -18.47
CA LEU A 425 10.82 -7.36 -18.27
C LEU A 425 10.59 -6.97 -16.79
N ARG A 426 10.95 -7.85 -15.84
CA ARG A 426 10.69 -7.66 -14.39
C ARG A 426 11.71 -6.77 -13.65
N ASN A 427 12.83 -6.42 -14.29
CA ASN A 427 14.00 -5.83 -13.63
C ASN A 427 13.79 -4.40 -13.09
N SER A 428 12.66 -3.76 -13.43
CA SER A 428 12.42 -2.36 -13.13
C SER A 428 10.93 -2.07 -12.96
N GLU A 429 10.60 -1.16 -12.04
CA GLU A 429 9.27 -0.55 -11.95
C GLU A 429 9.12 0.67 -12.86
N ARG A 430 10.08 0.99 -13.74
CA ARG A 430 10.05 2.19 -14.59
C ARG A 430 9.22 1.96 -15.85
N TRP A 431 7.98 1.56 -15.65
CA TRP A 431 7.00 1.37 -16.69
C TRP A 431 5.59 1.73 -16.23
N ALA A 432 4.72 2.01 -17.20
CA ALA A 432 3.29 2.15 -17.04
C ALA A 432 2.58 1.68 -18.33
N MET A 433 1.40 1.07 -18.18
CA MET A 433 0.52 0.69 -19.27
C MET A 433 -0.68 1.63 -19.33
N THR A 434 -1.09 1.97 -20.54
CA THR A 434 -2.28 2.77 -20.83
C THR A 434 -2.95 2.28 -22.11
N LYS A 435 -4.03 2.94 -22.51
CA LYS A 435 -4.76 2.64 -23.74
C LYS A 435 -4.67 3.81 -24.71
N ILE A 436 -4.27 3.55 -25.95
CA ILE A 436 -4.29 4.54 -27.04
C ILE A 436 -5.71 4.67 -27.53
N VAL A 437 -6.36 5.79 -27.21
CA VAL A 437 -7.68 6.13 -27.76
C VAL A 437 -7.50 6.93 -29.06
N PRO A 438 -8.24 6.63 -30.14
CA PRO A 438 -9.36 5.68 -30.26
C PRO A 438 -8.98 4.27 -30.75
N LYS A 439 -7.69 3.99 -30.96
CA LYS A 439 -7.23 2.70 -31.54
C LYS A 439 -7.46 1.49 -30.62
N ASP A 440 -7.75 1.73 -29.34
CA ASP A 440 -7.91 0.73 -28.28
C ASP A 440 -6.71 -0.23 -28.13
N LYS A 441 -5.52 0.21 -28.55
CA LYS A 441 -4.26 -0.52 -28.33
C LYS A 441 -3.71 -0.30 -26.93
N VAL A 442 -3.03 -1.31 -26.40
CA VAL A 442 -2.24 -1.19 -25.18
C VAL A 442 -0.96 -0.42 -25.52
N LEU A 443 -0.70 0.69 -24.82
CA LEU A 443 0.57 1.40 -24.88
C LEU A 443 1.36 1.13 -23.60
N VAL A 444 2.57 0.63 -23.76
CA VAL A 444 3.51 0.42 -22.66
C VAL A 444 4.63 1.45 -22.74
N LEU A 445 4.62 2.38 -21.79
CA LEU A 445 5.65 3.38 -21.61
C LEU A 445 6.68 2.80 -20.64
N MET A 446 7.96 2.71 -21.03
CA MET A 446 8.99 2.18 -20.15
C MET A 446 10.34 2.85 -20.35
N GLU A 447 11.13 3.01 -19.29
CA GLU A 447 12.55 3.35 -19.45
C GLU A 447 13.30 2.13 -20.00
N LYS A 448 14.28 2.38 -20.88
CA LYS A 448 15.04 1.30 -21.51
C LYS A 448 16.09 0.74 -20.53
N ASP A 449 15.66 -0.22 -19.73
CA ASP A 449 16.54 -1.00 -18.83
C ASP A 449 16.94 -2.37 -19.44
N TRP A 450 16.52 -2.65 -20.69
CA TRP A 450 16.77 -3.91 -21.40
C TRP A 450 17.36 -3.68 -22.80
N GLU A 451 17.99 -4.72 -23.36
CA GLU A 451 18.62 -4.67 -24.68
C GLU A 451 17.63 -4.79 -25.85
N TYR A 452 16.36 -5.12 -25.56
CA TYR A 452 15.33 -5.32 -26.58
C TYR A 452 15.01 -4.04 -27.37
N SER A 453 14.64 -4.21 -28.63
CA SER A 453 14.00 -3.15 -29.43
C SER A 453 12.52 -3.03 -29.01
N GLU A 454 11.86 -1.92 -29.35
CA GLU A 454 10.42 -1.74 -29.06
C GLU A 454 9.60 -2.89 -29.66
N LYS A 455 9.88 -3.28 -30.91
CA LYS A 455 9.21 -4.41 -31.58
C LYS A 455 9.42 -5.76 -30.88
N GLU A 456 10.63 -6.02 -30.39
CA GLU A 456 10.91 -7.26 -29.66
C GLU A 456 10.20 -7.26 -28.29
N ALA A 457 10.17 -6.11 -27.61
CA ALA A 457 9.41 -5.95 -26.38
C ALA A 457 7.89 -6.13 -26.60
N GLU A 458 7.33 -5.57 -27.69
CA GLU A 458 5.93 -5.76 -28.10
C GLU A 458 5.61 -7.25 -28.27
N LYS A 459 6.46 -7.99 -28.99
CA LYS A 459 6.30 -9.43 -29.19
C LYS A 459 6.30 -10.19 -27.87
N ARG A 460 7.27 -9.93 -26.99
CA ARG A 460 7.36 -10.59 -25.68
C ARG A 460 6.15 -10.32 -24.80
N LEU A 461 5.67 -9.08 -24.78
CA LEU A 461 4.47 -8.70 -24.05
C LEU A 461 3.22 -9.36 -24.62
N PHE A 462 3.13 -9.48 -25.95
CA PHE A 462 2.04 -10.18 -26.62
C PHE A 462 2.04 -11.67 -26.27
N ASP A 463 3.19 -12.33 -26.36
CA ASP A 463 3.33 -13.76 -26.03
C ASP A 463 3.01 -14.02 -24.56
N ALA A 464 3.45 -13.13 -23.65
CA ALA A 464 3.12 -13.20 -22.23
C ALA A 464 1.61 -13.02 -21.98
N LEU A 465 0.97 -12.06 -22.63
CA LEU A 465 -0.46 -11.84 -22.51
C LEU A 465 -1.27 -13.01 -23.10
N TYR A 466 -0.79 -13.62 -24.19
CA TYR A 466 -1.36 -14.85 -24.78
C TYR A 466 -1.22 -16.06 -23.84
N ALA A 467 -0.11 -16.20 -23.13
CA ALA A 467 0.06 -17.26 -22.15
C ALA A 467 -0.84 -17.08 -20.92
N LEU A 468 -0.95 -15.86 -20.40
CA LEU A 468 -1.53 -15.57 -19.09
C LEU A 468 -3.03 -15.24 -19.12
N CYS A 469 -3.58 -14.76 -20.24
CA CYS A 469 -4.96 -14.28 -20.33
C CYS A 469 -5.76 -15.06 -21.38
N GLU A 470 -6.72 -15.87 -20.91
CA GLU A 470 -7.60 -16.66 -21.79
C GLU A 470 -8.41 -15.79 -22.75
N TYR A 471 -9.07 -14.75 -22.24
CA TYR A 471 -9.81 -13.78 -23.06
C TYR A 471 -8.94 -13.09 -24.11
N PHE A 472 -7.64 -12.90 -23.85
CA PHE A 472 -6.74 -12.37 -24.86
C PHE A 472 -6.47 -13.37 -25.98
N ARG A 473 -6.36 -14.67 -25.67
CA ARG A 473 -6.22 -15.71 -26.70
C ARG A 473 -7.44 -15.75 -27.62
N ASP A 474 -8.63 -15.65 -27.03
CA ASP A 474 -9.88 -15.58 -27.77
C ASP A 474 -9.92 -14.32 -28.65
N TYR A 475 -9.52 -13.15 -28.12
CA TYR A 475 -9.40 -11.90 -28.89
C TYR A 475 -8.47 -12.06 -30.09
N VAL A 476 -7.28 -12.64 -29.89
CA VAL A 476 -6.29 -12.87 -30.95
C VAL A 476 -6.84 -13.79 -32.04
N ARG A 477 -7.55 -14.85 -31.65
CA ARG A 477 -8.18 -15.80 -32.58
C ARG A 477 -9.32 -15.13 -33.36
N ASP A 478 -10.24 -14.49 -32.67
CA ASP A 478 -11.48 -13.93 -33.23
C ASP A 478 -11.18 -12.77 -34.20
N TYR A 479 -10.16 -11.97 -33.91
CA TYR A 479 -9.72 -10.86 -34.77
C TYR A 479 -8.57 -11.25 -35.72
N ASN A 480 -8.19 -12.54 -35.78
CA ASN A 480 -7.11 -13.07 -36.61
C ASN A 480 -5.82 -12.22 -36.54
N ILE A 481 -5.40 -11.94 -35.33
CA ILE A 481 -4.29 -11.04 -35.04
C ILE A 481 -2.97 -11.76 -35.32
N LYS A 482 -2.27 -11.31 -36.36
CA LYS A 482 -0.98 -11.89 -36.78
C LYS A 482 0.23 -11.12 -36.26
N GLU A 483 0.03 -9.84 -36.00
CA GLU A 483 1.10 -8.89 -35.75
C GLU A 483 0.99 -8.32 -34.33
N PRO A 484 1.95 -8.58 -33.41
CA PRO A 484 1.91 -8.09 -32.04
C PRO A 484 1.69 -6.56 -31.92
N HIS A 485 2.34 -5.79 -32.81
CA HIS A 485 2.25 -4.32 -32.85
C HIS A 485 0.83 -3.80 -33.18
N SER A 486 -0.07 -4.66 -33.67
CA SER A 486 -1.46 -4.30 -33.89
C SER A 486 -2.25 -4.16 -32.59
N VAL A 487 -1.76 -4.72 -31.48
CA VAL A 487 -2.44 -4.69 -30.18
C VAL A 487 -1.63 -3.99 -29.11
N ILE A 488 -0.31 -4.15 -29.13
CA ILE A 488 0.61 -3.59 -28.12
C ILE A 488 1.58 -2.66 -28.83
N GLU A 489 1.71 -1.42 -28.35
CA GLU A 489 2.75 -0.47 -28.73
C GLU A 489 3.69 -0.28 -27.54
N VAL A 490 4.99 -0.46 -27.75
CA VAL A 490 6.01 -0.14 -26.73
C VAL A 490 6.69 1.17 -27.09
N ARG A 491 6.84 2.04 -26.10
CA ARG A 491 7.58 3.29 -26.26
C ARG A 491 8.63 3.44 -25.18
N TYR A 492 9.89 3.46 -25.59
CA TYR A 492 11.00 3.74 -24.69
C TYR A 492 11.05 5.22 -24.34
N LEU A 493 11.05 5.49 -23.03
CA LEU A 493 11.20 6.82 -22.47
C LEU A 493 12.68 7.13 -22.22
N LYS A 494 13.00 8.43 -22.24
CA LYS A 494 14.31 8.91 -21.80
C LYS A 494 14.55 8.51 -20.34
N LYS A 495 15.70 7.89 -20.07
CA LYS A 495 16.13 7.50 -18.72
C LYS A 495 15.89 8.62 -17.69
N GLY A 496 15.34 8.26 -16.54
CA GLY A 496 14.88 9.16 -15.48
C GLY A 496 13.50 9.78 -15.70
N ALA A 497 12.71 9.36 -16.69
CA ALA A 497 11.35 9.86 -16.93
C ALA A 497 10.43 9.72 -15.71
N PHE A 498 10.40 8.54 -15.08
CA PHE A 498 9.56 8.30 -13.90
C PHE A 498 10.07 9.11 -12.70
N MET A 499 11.39 9.29 -12.58
CA MET A 499 11.97 10.14 -11.55
C MET A 499 11.61 11.62 -11.75
N ARG A 500 11.62 12.11 -13.00
CA ARG A 500 11.19 13.48 -13.35
C ARG A 500 9.71 13.67 -13.02
N TYR A 501 8.86 12.69 -13.34
CA TYR A 501 7.45 12.68 -12.95
C TYR A 501 7.31 12.86 -11.42
N THR A 502 7.94 11.99 -10.64
CA THR A 502 7.87 12.05 -9.17
C THR A 502 8.32 13.41 -8.63
N ASN A 503 9.45 13.93 -9.12
CA ASN A 503 9.94 15.24 -8.70
C ASN A 503 8.97 16.38 -9.02
N LYS A 504 8.30 16.31 -10.18
CA LYS A 504 7.31 17.32 -10.57
C LYS A 504 6.06 17.26 -9.70
N MET A 505 5.56 16.06 -9.40
CA MET A 505 4.40 15.88 -8.52
C MET A 505 4.68 16.37 -7.09
N MET A 506 5.91 16.16 -6.61
CA MET A 506 6.37 16.73 -5.33
C MET A 506 6.39 18.26 -5.36
N GLN A 507 6.89 18.87 -6.45
CA GLN A 507 6.95 20.33 -6.59
C GLN A 507 5.58 20.98 -6.77
N SER A 508 4.64 20.30 -7.41
CA SER A 508 3.27 20.81 -7.62
C SER A 508 2.38 20.67 -6.39
N GLY A 509 2.90 20.20 -5.26
CA GLY A 509 2.11 20.00 -4.04
C GLY A 509 1.06 18.89 -4.16
N ALA A 510 1.26 17.93 -5.07
CA ALA A 510 0.31 16.83 -5.24
C ALA A 510 0.20 15.98 -3.96
N SER A 511 -0.89 15.22 -3.83
CA SER A 511 -1.07 14.29 -2.71
C SER A 511 0.02 13.21 -2.75
N VAL A 512 0.50 12.76 -1.59
CA VAL A 512 1.69 11.87 -1.53
C VAL A 512 1.49 10.56 -2.30
N GLY A 513 0.27 10.04 -2.33
CA GLY A 513 -0.08 8.83 -3.11
C GLY A 513 0.03 9.02 -4.62
N GLN A 514 0.14 10.26 -5.11
CA GLN A 514 0.30 10.61 -6.52
C GLN A 514 1.77 10.87 -6.91
N TYR A 515 2.72 10.75 -5.98
CA TYR A 515 4.15 10.87 -6.28
C TYR A 515 4.66 9.67 -7.09
N LYS A 516 4.10 8.47 -6.86
CA LYS A 516 4.37 7.27 -7.65
C LYS A 516 3.49 7.31 -8.90
N THR A 517 4.09 7.06 -10.06
CA THR A 517 3.34 6.91 -11.31
C THR A 517 2.43 5.68 -11.21
N PRO A 518 1.13 5.80 -11.52
CA PRO A 518 0.25 4.64 -11.64
C PRO A 518 0.77 3.67 -12.70
N LYS A 519 0.74 2.36 -12.41
CA LYS A 519 1.13 1.33 -13.36
C LYS A 519 0.10 1.13 -14.46
N ILE A 520 -1.16 1.28 -14.11
CA ILE A 520 -2.26 1.38 -15.06
C ILE A 520 -2.73 2.84 -15.09
N ILE A 521 -2.57 3.49 -16.24
CA ILE A 521 -3.02 4.86 -16.48
C ILE A 521 -4.31 4.78 -17.29
N PRO A 522 -5.49 5.01 -16.69
CA PRO A 522 -6.74 5.02 -17.42
C PRO A 522 -6.81 6.23 -18.40
N PRO A 523 -7.60 6.15 -19.49
CA PRO A 523 -7.63 7.20 -20.52
C PRO A 523 -7.99 8.60 -20.01
N ASN A 524 -8.78 8.69 -18.94
CA ASN A 524 -9.16 9.95 -18.29
C ASN A 524 -8.02 10.61 -17.48
N ARG A 525 -6.84 9.98 -17.40
CA ARG A 525 -5.61 10.52 -16.78
C ARG A 525 -4.48 10.67 -17.81
N SER A 526 -4.82 11.02 -19.05
CA SER A 526 -3.86 11.21 -20.16
C SER A 526 -2.76 12.23 -19.85
N ASN A 527 -3.03 13.20 -18.97
CA ASN A 527 -2.04 14.17 -18.50
C ASN A 527 -0.79 13.51 -17.88
N ILE A 528 -0.91 12.30 -17.31
CA ILE A 528 0.24 11.54 -16.78
C ILE A 528 1.17 11.11 -17.91
N ILE A 529 0.63 10.73 -19.06
CA ILE A 529 1.40 10.33 -20.25
C ILE A 529 2.27 11.49 -20.71
N ASP A 530 1.69 12.68 -20.84
CA ASP A 530 2.42 13.90 -21.25
C ASP A 530 3.57 14.26 -20.29
N LEU A 531 3.41 13.95 -19.00
CA LEU A 531 4.44 14.19 -17.99
C LEU A 531 5.59 13.18 -18.08
N LEU A 532 5.31 11.95 -18.49
CA LEU A 532 6.31 10.89 -18.66
C LEU A 532 7.09 11.04 -19.96
N THR A 533 6.45 11.54 -21.03
CA THR A 533 7.06 11.69 -22.35
C THR A 533 7.88 12.97 -22.52
N LYS A 534 7.90 13.85 -21.50
CA LYS A 534 8.74 15.06 -21.45
C LYS A 534 10.11 14.77 -20.81
#